data_AF-A0A975D8I8-F1
#
_entry.id   AF-A0A975D8I8-F1
#
_cell.length_a   1.000
_cell.length_b   1.000
_cell.length_c   1.000
_cell.angle_alpha   90.00
_cell.angle_beta   90.00
_cell.angle_gamma   90.00
#
_symmetry.space_group_name_H-M   'P 1'
#
loop_
_entity.id
_entity.type
_entity.pdbx_description
1 polymer ?
#
loop_
_entity_poly.entity_id
_entity_poly.type
_entity_poly.pdbx_seq_one_letter_code
_entity_poly.pdbx_strand_id
1 'polypeptide(L)'
;MRRNNPSFERYLARAATTLHRMVPQTAQLRSDPLDLAATLIALSRCEIRFTRHDGALAPTISIHPDPAHSPKAMMLIDQFSTAILETIYNPNTHFSICLEQTVNDSGYLDLVTNLVLSGADHRRITDMTQTIGTAILQLRERLVELMQAHLRAILFRDLGYRTGNKILSLGRIIHWALTTDLEGAPGRKTVLRNRGQALTVYGAIATSMLKPEITATIDAGRPLKPVLAAAVGISEAQLRRLHRATPKDAAYNALYDHMPAVRMLVRHDIPLEQWPDGSEWGHRLWEQKNCDPLIRPDYLDSSIETRDTLQALREDLLYPLAGARLEALGLSRRIHALDNFVTTLGVPLRLCDTTAHRQFLRSMHSAIIGPRGPQSFQRAIAKWHRRAASAAALRHENTADRPGWPALCLSWQSPCGLHSFIPLTSAQALVEEGNALNHCVGGYYSQCRRGDTQILSLRSGSNHVATLELLITDLPGNSLNINVGQFKARGNARPDPQAFAVLRDFLADLRDGLHPVATKELAAHRDAIADADQYYLRRNRLTLDHARGAWPLYRVLLPRGAPETYDEWCEHSGLTSALDDILSALARSLCTSDQRELYYEPF
;
A
#
# COMPACT_ATOMS: atom_id res chain seq x y z
N MET A 1 -10.28 -37.13 53.21
CA MET A 1 -10.22 -37.15 51.72
C MET A 1 -9.12 -36.21 51.24
N ARG A 2 -7.88 -36.70 51.05
CA ARG A 2 -6.82 -35.93 50.36
C ARG A 2 -7.12 -36.01 48.86
N ARG A 3 -7.62 -34.94 48.25
CA ARG A 3 -7.72 -34.85 46.79
C ARG A 3 -6.29 -34.91 46.24
N ASN A 4 -5.99 -35.97 45.49
CA ASN A 4 -4.75 -36.14 44.73
C ASN A 4 -4.63 -35.00 43.70
N ASN A 5 -4.08 -33.85 44.08
CA ASN A 5 -3.64 -32.88 43.10
C ASN A 5 -2.48 -33.51 42.30
N PRO A 6 -2.56 -33.58 40.96
CA PRO A 6 -1.46 -34.10 40.16
C PRO A 6 -0.24 -33.18 40.31
N SER A 7 0.96 -33.72 40.55
CA SER A 7 2.22 -32.95 40.51
C SER A 7 2.72 -32.81 39.08
N PHE A 8 3.56 -31.80 38.81
CA PHE A 8 4.17 -31.63 37.50
C PHE A 8 5.04 -32.82 37.10
N GLU A 9 5.75 -33.46 38.06
CA GLU A 9 6.54 -34.65 37.75
C GLU A 9 5.66 -35.80 37.22
N ARG A 10 4.40 -35.91 37.66
CA ARG A 10 3.47 -36.91 37.09
C ARG A 10 3.10 -36.61 35.64
N TYR A 11 2.96 -35.34 35.28
CA TYR A 11 2.69 -34.94 33.88
C TYR A 11 3.91 -35.21 33.00
N LEU A 12 5.09 -34.85 33.49
CA LEU A 12 6.36 -35.12 32.81
C LEU A 12 6.61 -36.62 32.63
N ALA A 13 6.50 -37.41 33.71
CA ALA A 13 6.66 -38.86 33.64
C ALA A 13 5.65 -39.50 32.68
N ARG A 14 4.39 -39.04 32.68
CA ARG A 14 3.37 -39.52 31.74
C ARG A 14 3.69 -39.16 30.30
N ALA A 15 4.18 -37.95 30.04
CA ALA A 15 4.60 -37.50 28.71
C ALA A 15 5.79 -38.33 28.19
N ALA A 16 6.84 -38.51 28.99
CA ALA A 16 7.97 -39.37 28.66
C ALA A 16 7.52 -40.81 28.38
N THR A 17 6.66 -41.37 29.24
CA THR A 17 6.09 -42.71 29.05
C THR A 17 5.23 -42.81 27.78
N THR A 18 4.55 -41.73 27.37
CA THR A 18 3.83 -41.69 26.09
C THR A 18 4.81 -41.75 24.92
N LEU A 19 5.85 -40.92 24.92
CA LEU A 19 6.88 -40.92 23.86
C LEU A 19 7.57 -42.29 23.75
N HIS A 20 7.95 -42.90 24.88
CA HIS A 20 8.54 -44.24 24.92
C HIS A 20 7.62 -45.33 24.40
N ARG A 21 6.31 -45.26 24.68
CA ARG A 21 5.35 -46.24 24.14
C ARG A 21 5.16 -46.10 22.64
N MET A 22 5.21 -44.88 22.13
CA MET A 22 5.09 -44.62 20.69
C MET A 22 6.31 -45.14 19.95
N VAL A 23 7.51 -44.85 20.46
CA VAL A 23 8.77 -45.27 19.86
C VAL A 23 9.64 -45.95 20.94
N PRO A 24 9.55 -47.28 21.12
CA PRO A 24 10.27 -47.99 22.18
C PRO A 24 11.79 -47.78 22.18
N GLN A 25 12.38 -47.55 21.00
CA GLN A 25 13.81 -47.27 20.81
C GLN A 25 14.27 -46.03 21.59
N THR A 26 13.38 -45.09 21.89
CA THR A 26 13.70 -43.91 22.72
C THR A 26 14.07 -44.25 24.16
N ALA A 27 13.68 -45.41 24.68
CA ALA A 27 14.03 -45.83 26.05
C ALA A 27 15.54 -46.08 26.22
N GLN A 28 16.23 -46.40 25.12
CA GLN A 28 17.68 -46.61 25.07
C GLN A 28 18.44 -45.32 24.73
N LEU A 29 17.73 -44.30 24.26
CA LEU A 29 18.27 -43.01 23.81
C LEU A 29 17.84 -41.91 24.79
N ARG A 30 18.45 -41.90 25.99
CA ARG A 30 18.33 -40.72 26.87
C ARG A 30 18.98 -39.54 26.17
N SER A 31 18.17 -38.56 25.81
CA SER A 31 18.60 -37.43 25.00
C SER A 31 17.88 -36.16 25.44
N ASP A 32 18.62 -35.06 25.48
CA ASP A 32 18.12 -33.71 25.74
C ASP A 32 16.84 -33.33 24.94
N PRO A 33 16.72 -33.64 23.62
CA PRO A 33 15.53 -33.32 22.84
C PRO A 33 14.29 -34.12 23.27
N LEU A 34 14.46 -35.36 23.75
CA LEU A 34 13.35 -36.18 24.23
C LEU A 34 12.79 -35.64 25.56
N ASP A 35 13.69 -35.21 26.45
CA ASP A 35 13.32 -34.58 27.72
C ASP A 35 12.63 -33.23 27.50
N LEU A 36 13.09 -32.44 26.52
CA LEU A 36 12.44 -31.20 26.11
C LEU A 36 11.06 -31.45 25.50
N ALA A 37 10.93 -32.44 24.62
CA ALA A 37 9.66 -32.85 24.03
C ALA A 37 8.65 -33.30 25.11
N ALA A 38 9.08 -34.12 26.07
CA ALA A 38 8.26 -34.54 27.20
C ALA A 38 7.82 -33.34 28.06
N THR A 39 8.72 -32.36 28.25
CA THR A 39 8.43 -31.12 28.99
C THR A 39 7.38 -30.27 28.27
N LEU A 40 7.47 -30.11 26.95
CA LEU A 40 6.48 -29.38 26.15
C LEU A 40 5.09 -30.02 26.21
N ILE A 41 5.02 -31.36 26.11
CA ILE A 41 3.77 -32.11 26.27
C ILE A 41 3.21 -31.99 27.69
N ALA A 42 4.06 -31.94 28.71
CA ALA A 42 3.63 -31.75 30.09
C ALA A 42 3.08 -30.33 30.31
N LEU A 43 3.78 -29.30 29.81
CA LEU A 43 3.38 -27.91 29.89
C LEU A 43 2.09 -27.62 29.12
N SER A 44 1.89 -28.22 27.94
CA SER A 44 0.64 -28.04 27.16
C SER A 44 -0.61 -28.56 27.89
N ARG A 45 -0.42 -29.39 28.92
CA ARG A 45 -1.48 -29.93 29.78
C ARG A 45 -1.63 -29.18 31.10
N CYS A 46 -0.73 -28.24 31.40
CA CYS A 46 -0.80 -27.44 32.62
C CYS A 46 -1.79 -26.28 32.44
N GLU A 47 -2.38 -25.85 33.55
CA GLU A 47 -3.12 -24.61 33.60
C GLU A 47 -2.15 -23.44 33.71
N ILE A 48 -2.12 -22.59 32.69
CA ILE A 48 -1.32 -21.35 32.67
C ILE A 48 -2.26 -20.17 32.91
N ARG A 49 -1.92 -19.32 33.88
CA ARG A 49 -2.68 -18.10 34.21
C ARG A 49 -1.76 -16.89 34.26
N PHE A 50 -2.28 -15.77 33.75
CA PHE A 50 -1.67 -14.45 33.90
C PHE A 50 -2.39 -13.68 35.00
N THR A 51 -1.67 -13.40 36.08
CA THR A 51 -2.17 -12.60 37.19
C THR A 51 -1.73 -11.16 37.01
N ARG A 52 -2.68 -10.23 37.08
CA ARG A 52 -2.45 -8.80 36.91
C ARG A 52 -2.33 -8.14 38.28
N HIS A 53 -1.42 -7.19 38.41
CA HIS A 53 -1.27 -6.37 39.60
C HIS A 53 -1.66 -4.92 39.30
N ASP A 54 -2.06 -4.17 40.33
CA ASP A 54 -2.34 -2.75 40.15
C ASP A 54 -1.05 -1.99 39.81
N GLY A 55 -1.13 -1.06 38.86
CA GLY A 55 0.02 -0.31 38.38
C GLY A 55 1.01 -1.06 37.47
N ALA A 56 1.05 -2.39 37.53
CA ALA A 56 1.94 -3.21 36.71
C ALA A 56 1.41 -3.43 35.28
N LEU A 57 2.32 -3.49 34.31
CA LEU A 57 2.06 -3.79 32.90
C LEU A 57 2.38 -5.26 32.60
N ALA A 58 3.46 -5.81 33.14
CA ALA A 58 3.75 -7.23 33.01
C ALA A 58 2.83 -8.08 33.90
N PRO A 59 2.32 -9.23 33.41
CA PRO A 59 1.62 -10.18 34.25
C PRO A 59 2.61 -11.03 35.06
N THR A 60 2.19 -11.54 36.21
CA THR A 60 2.84 -12.70 36.83
C THR A 60 2.30 -13.97 36.20
N ILE A 61 3.19 -14.81 35.68
CA ILE A 61 2.84 -16.12 35.12
C ILE A 61 2.80 -17.13 36.26
N SER A 62 1.67 -17.82 36.40
CA SER A 62 1.54 -18.96 37.31
C SER A 62 1.12 -20.19 36.52
N ILE A 63 1.79 -21.31 36.77
CA ILE A 63 1.52 -22.59 36.12
C ILE A 63 1.10 -23.61 37.18
N HIS A 64 0.04 -24.35 36.89
CA HIS A 64 -0.43 -25.43 37.76
C HIS A 64 -0.62 -26.75 36.99
N PRO A 65 -0.06 -27.87 37.49
CA PRO A 65 0.81 -27.97 38.68
C PRO A 65 2.16 -27.27 38.51
N ASP A 66 2.77 -26.90 39.65
CA ASP A 66 4.01 -26.10 39.69
C ASP A 66 5.21 -26.88 39.09
N PRO A 67 5.85 -26.35 38.03
CA PRO A 67 6.99 -26.97 37.39
C PRO A 67 8.36 -26.58 37.99
N ALA A 68 8.42 -25.88 39.14
CA ALA A 68 9.66 -25.33 39.72
C ALA A 68 10.84 -26.32 39.81
N HIS A 69 10.59 -27.62 39.99
CA HIS A 69 11.64 -28.64 40.09
C HIS A 69 12.15 -29.15 38.72
N SER A 70 11.62 -28.65 37.59
CA SER A 70 12.05 -29.03 36.24
C SER A 70 12.84 -27.90 35.57
N PRO A 71 14.18 -28.04 35.42
CA PRO A 71 15.00 -27.00 34.79
C PRO A 71 14.56 -26.64 33.37
N LYS A 72 14.16 -27.62 32.56
CA LYS A 72 13.68 -27.39 31.19
C LYS A 72 12.34 -26.65 31.16
N ALA A 73 11.46 -26.95 32.11
CA ALA A 73 10.19 -26.23 32.20
C ALA A 73 10.44 -24.77 32.60
N MET A 74 11.34 -24.52 33.56
CA MET A 74 11.72 -23.17 33.96
C MET A 74 12.40 -22.39 32.83
N MET A 75 13.26 -23.03 32.04
CA MET A 75 13.84 -22.43 30.82
C MET A 75 12.75 -22.00 29.83
N LEU A 76 11.73 -22.84 29.56
CA LEU A 76 10.64 -22.48 28.66
C LEU A 76 9.77 -21.35 29.24
N ILE A 77 9.53 -21.34 30.55
CA ILE A 77 8.79 -20.27 31.24
C ILE A 77 9.53 -18.93 31.17
N ASP A 78 10.86 -18.96 31.26
CA ASP A 78 11.69 -17.79 31.07
C ASP A 78 11.61 -17.25 29.63
N GLN A 79 11.60 -18.14 28.63
CA GLN A 79 11.33 -17.75 27.23
C GLN A 79 9.94 -17.11 27.07
N PHE A 80 8.90 -17.65 27.71
CA PHE A 80 7.56 -17.04 27.68
C PHE A 80 7.56 -15.65 28.32
N SER A 81 8.20 -15.53 29.47
CA SER A 81 8.32 -14.27 30.21
C SER A 81 9.03 -13.22 29.36
N THR A 82 10.16 -13.57 28.76
CA THR A 82 10.92 -12.71 27.85
C THR A 82 10.06 -12.23 26.68
N ALA A 83 9.37 -13.14 25.98
CA ALA A 83 8.51 -12.77 24.85
C ALA A 83 7.36 -11.83 25.25
N ILE A 84 6.78 -12.03 26.45
CA ILE A 84 5.73 -11.15 26.99
C ILE A 84 6.30 -9.76 27.30
N LEU A 85 7.45 -9.69 27.98
CA LEU A 85 8.11 -8.43 28.31
C LEU A 85 8.46 -7.67 27.03
N GLU A 86 9.07 -8.33 26.05
CA GLU A 86 9.40 -7.71 24.76
C GLU A 86 8.17 -7.15 24.05
N THR A 87 7.05 -7.86 24.06
CA THR A 87 5.79 -7.40 23.45
C THR A 87 5.22 -6.16 24.16
N ILE A 88 5.39 -6.04 25.47
CA ILE A 88 4.84 -4.95 26.29
C ILE A 88 5.74 -3.71 26.22
N TYR A 89 7.05 -3.89 26.37
CA TYR A 89 7.98 -2.78 26.54
C TYR A 89 8.61 -2.30 25.23
N ASN A 90 8.51 -3.06 24.13
CA ASN A 90 8.97 -2.62 22.83
C ASN A 90 7.81 -2.37 21.87
N PRO A 91 7.70 -1.15 21.29
CA PRO A 91 6.62 -0.84 20.36
C PRO A 91 6.75 -1.66 19.07
N ASN A 92 5.61 -2.06 18.52
CA ASN A 92 5.47 -2.88 17.32
C ASN A 92 6.09 -4.29 17.39
N THR A 93 6.58 -4.73 18.55
CA THR A 93 7.06 -6.11 18.72
C THR A 93 5.89 -7.06 18.82
N HIS A 94 5.81 -8.00 17.87
CA HIS A 94 4.79 -9.04 17.87
C HIS A 94 5.11 -10.11 18.92
N PHE A 95 4.10 -10.52 19.66
CA PHE A 95 4.20 -11.69 20.53
C PHE A 95 4.50 -12.93 19.70
N SER A 96 5.72 -13.43 19.82
CA SER A 96 6.20 -14.60 19.13
C SER A 96 7.02 -15.46 20.09
N ILE A 97 6.81 -16.77 20.03
CA ILE A 97 7.58 -17.76 20.77
C ILE A 97 7.94 -18.85 19.75
N CYS A 98 9.22 -19.07 19.54
CA CYS A 98 9.75 -20.02 18.56
C CYS A 98 10.04 -21.37 19.19
N LEU A 99 9.00 -22.06 19.68
CA LEU A 99 9.13 -23.36 20.36
C LEU A 99 9.67 -24.46 19.42
N GLU A 100 9.33 -24.39 18.14
CA GLU A 100 9.81 -25.30 17.10
C GLU A 100 11.33 -25.18 16.93
N GLN A 101 11.84 -23.95 16.94
CA GLN A 101 13.27 -23.69 16.87
C GLN A 101 13.98 -24.22 18.13
N THR A 102 13.41 -23.98 19.33
CA THR A 102 13.97 -24.52 20.59
C THR A 102 14.06 -26.05 20.56
N VAL A 103 13.08 -26.75 19.97
CA VAL A 103 13.14 -28.21 19.79
C VAL A 103 14.23 -28.60 18.80
N ASN A 104 14.32 -27.93 17.65
CA ASN A 104 15.36 -28.23 16.67
C ASN A 104 16.77 -28.01 17.24
N ASP A 105 17.00 -26.89 17.92
CA ASP A 105 18.29 -26.52 18.53
C ASP A 105 18.71 -27.49 19.65
N SER A 106 17.76 -28.20 20.27
CA SER A 106 18.08 -29.26 21.24
C SER A 106 18.65 -30.53 20.60
N GLY A 107 18.74 -30.62 19.26
CA GLY A 107 19.23 -31.80 18.54
C GLY A 107 18.12 -32.78 18.14
N TYR A 108 16.90 -32.29 17.87
CA TYR A 108 15.78 -33.16 17.49
C TYR A 108 16.03 -33.92 16.18
N LEU A 109 16.72 -33.32 15.21
CA LEU A 109 17.08 -33.99 13.96
C LEU A 109 18.03 -35.18 14.21
N ASP A 110 18.99 -35.02 15.11
CA ASP A 110 19.91 -36.09 15.51
C ASP A 110 19.16 -37.21 16.23
N LEU A 111 18.20 -36.87 17.09
CA LEU A 111 17.30 -37.85 17.71
C LEU A 111 16.54 -38.65 16.64
N VAL A 112 15.91 -37.98 15.67
CA VAL A 112 15.17 -38.66 14.59
C VAL A 112 16.10 -39.56 13.78
N THR A 113 17.29 -39.09 13.45
CA THR A 113 18.30 -39.87 12.71
C THR A 113 18.72 -41.12 13.47
N ASN A 114 19.03 -40.99 14.77
CA ASN A 114 19.37 -42.11 15.63
C ASN A 114 18.23 -43.12 15.77
N LEU A 115 16.98 -42.67 15.79
CA LEU A 115 15.82 -43.56 15.82
C LEU A 115 15.69 -44.36 14.52
N VAL A 116 15.87 -43.72 13.37
CA VAL A 116 15.88 -44.40 12.06
C VAL A 116 17.01 -45.43 12.01
N LEU A 117 18.24 -45.05 12.41
CA LEU A 117 19.39 -45.96 12.45
C LEU A 117 19.19 -47.14 13.43
N SER A 118 18.43 -46.92 14.51
CA SER A 118 18.07 -47.97 15.49
C SER A 118 16.90 -48.85 15.04
N GLY A 119 16.44 -48.72 13.79
CA GLY A 119 15.36 -49.52 13.23
C GLY A 119 13.97 -49.14 13.73
N ALA A 120 13.75 -47.90 14.19
CA ALA A 120 12.42 -47.43 14.52
C ALA A 120 11.56 -47.27 13.25
N ASP A 121 10.33 -47.76 13.33
CA ASP A 121 9.35 -47.67 12.24
C ASP A 121 9.01 -46.21 11.91
N HIS A 122 9.02 -45.87 10.62
CA HIS A 122 8.83 -44.50 10.13
C HIS A 122 7.48 -43.92 10.59
N ARG A 123 6.40 -44.71 10.57
CA ARG A 123 5.08 -44.24 10.99
C ARG A 123 5.07 -43.87 12.47
N ARG A 124 5.73 -44.64 13.32
CA ARG A 124 5.85 -44.33 14.76
C ARG A 124 6.64 -43.05 15.03
N ILE A 125 7.71 -42.80 14.28
CA ILE A 125 8.47 -41.54 14.36
C ILE A 125 7.57 -40.35 13.96
N THR A 126 6.79 -40.51 12.88
CA THR A 126 5.83 -39.51 12.43
C THR A 126 4.75 -39.24 13.48
N ASP A 127 4.18 -40.28 14.10
CA ASP A 127 3.19 -40.13 15.17
C ASP A 127 3.78 -39.37 16.39
N MET A 128 5.03 -39.67 16.76
CA MET A 128 5.74 -38.98 17.83
C MET A 128 5.93 -37.49 17.49
N THR A 129 6.40 -37.20 16.27
CA THR A 129 6.58 -35.84 15.76
C THR A 129 5.26 -35.07 15.76
N GLN A 130 4.17 -35.69 15.32
CA GLN A 130 2.84 -35.10 15.32
C GLN A 130 2.36 -34.79 16.74
N THR A 131 2.65 -35.66 17.71
CA THR A 131 2.30 -35.43 19.12
C THR A 131 3.04 -34.23 19.71
N ILE A 132 4.34 -34.10 19.39
CA ILE A 132 5.15 -32.96 19.82
C ILE A 132 4.64 -31.67 19.16
N GLY A 133 4.43 -31.68 17.84
CA GLY A 133 3.90 -30.54 17.10
C GLY A 133 2.52 -30.08 17.61
N THR A 134 1.64 -31.03 17.96
CA THR A 134 0.34 -30.73 18.56
C THR A 134 0.48 -30.05 19.92
N ALA A 135 1.41 -30.52 20.77
CA ALA A 135 1.66 -29.90 22.08
C ALA A 135 2.23 -28.48 21.95
N ILE A 136 3.15 -28.26 21.00
CA ILE A 136 3.71 -26.94 20.68
C ILE A 136 2.59 -25.98 20.24
N LEU A 137 1.75 -26.41 19.30
CA LEU A 137 0.64 -25.60 18.79
C LEU A 137 -0.34 -25.22 19.91
N GLN A 138 -0.77 -26.20 20.72
CA GLN A 138 -1.68 -25.98 21.85
C GLN A 138 -1.10 -24.96 22.85
N LEU A 139 0.18 -25.10 23.18
CA LEU A 139 0.85 -24.20 24.13
C LEU A 139 0.95 -22.79 23.57
N ARG A 140 1.33 -22.64 22.30
CA ARG A 140 1.42 -21.36 21.60
C ARG A 140 0.06 -20.67 21.53
N GLU A 141 -0.98 -21.36 21.09
CA GLU A 141 -2.34 -20.82 21.00
C GLU A 141 -2.81 -20.33 22.37
N ARG A 142 -2.58 -21.13 23.42
CA ARG A 142 -2.95 -20.76 24.77
C ARG A 142 -2.24 -19.50 25.26
N LEU A 143 -0.93 -19.37 25.00
CA LEU A 143 -0.16 -18.20 25.36
C LEU A 143 -0.59 -16.95 24.58
N VAL A 144 -0.90 -17.09 23.29
CA VAL A 144 -1.44 -16.00 22.47
C VAL A 144 -2.79 -15.52 23.00
N GLU A 145 -3.69 -16.42 23.38
CA GLU A 145 -4.98 -16.07 24.00
C GLU A 145 -4.80 -15.31 25.32
N LEU A 146 -3.94 -15.82 26.20
CA LEU A 146 -3.63 -15.18 27.48
C LEU A 146 -3.03 -13.79 27.28
N MET A 147 -2.10 -13.66 26.33
CA MET A 147 -1.48 -12.38 25.98
C MET A 147 -2.52 -11.38 25.44
N GLN A 148 -3.39 -11.81 24.52
CA GLN A 148 -4.46 -10.95 23.99
C GLN A 148 -5.43 -10.50 25.09
N ALA A 149 -5.83 -11.41 25.98
CA ALA A 149 -6.69 -11.08 27.12
C ALA A 149 -6.01 -10.09 28.07
N HIS A 150 -4.71 -10.27 28.32
CA HIS A 150 -3.91 -9.39 29.15
C HIS A 150 -3.75 -7.99 28.56
N LEU A 151 -3.36 -7.88 27.29
CA LEU A 151 -3.25 -6.58 26.59
C LEU A 151 -4.59 -5.84 26.59
N ARG A 152 -5.70 -6.52 26.24
CA ARG A 152 -7.05 -5.92 26.29
C ARG A 152 -7.39 -5.38 27.67
N ALA A 153 -7.02 -6.11 28.72
CA ALA A 153 -7.27 -5.68 30.08
C ALA A 153 -6.46 -4.43 30.46
N ILE A 154 -5.18 -4.37 30.09
CA ILE A 154 -4.33 -3.20 30.36
C ILE A 154 -4.81 -1.98 29.60
N LEU A 155 -5.11 -2.14 28.31
CA LEU A 155 -5.62 -1.05 27.48
C LEU A 155 -6.94 -0.51 28.03
N PHE A 156 -7.82 -1.39 28.50
CA PHE A 156 -9.05 -0.96 29.11
C PHE A 156 -8.82 -0.26 30.46
N ARG A 157 -7.97 -0.84 31.33
CA ARG A 157 -7.65 -0.30 32.66
C ARG A 157 -7.00 1.08 32.59
N ASP A 158 -5.95 1.22 31.77
CA ASP A 158 -5.08 2.40 31.78
C ASP A 158 -5.53 3.46 30.77
N LEU A 159 -6.09 3.06 29.62
CA LEU A 159 -6.45 3.99 28.54
C LEU A 159 -7.97 4.15 28.34
N GLY A 160 -8.78 3.30 28.98
CA GLY A 160 -10.21 3.17 28.71
C GLY A 160 -10.51 2.59 27.33
N TYR A 161 -9.51 2.01 26.66
CA TYR A 161 -9.60 1.61 25.25
C TYR A 161 -10.08 0.17 25.12
N ARG A 162 -11.13 -0.04 24.31
CA ARG A 162 -11.69 -1.36 23.99
C ARG A 162 -11.49 -1.64 22.51
N THR A 163 -10.92 -2.79 22.19
CA THR A 163 -10.77 -3.25 20.80
C THR A 163 -11.33 -4.65 20.63
N GLY A 164 -12.08 -4.84 19.55
CA GLY A 164 -12.55 -6.15 19.11
C GLY A 164 -11.51 -6.92 18.29
N ASN A 165 -10.45 -6.27 17.83
CA ASN A 165 -9.45 -6.87 16.96
C ASN A 165 -8.47 -7.74 17.76
N LYS A 166 -7.78 -8.66 17.07
CA LYS A 166 -6.64 -9.40 17.65
C LYS A 166 -5.51 -8.40 17.90
N ILE A 167 -4.94 -8.43 19.11
CA ILE A 167 -3.80 -7.58 19.50
C ILE A 167 -2.59 -8.49 19.67
N LEU A 168 -1.68 -8.45 18.72
CA LEU A 168 -0.43 -9.21 18.80
C LEU A 168 0.77 -8.33 19.13
N SER A 169 0.62 -7.01 19.07
CA SER A 169 1.66 -6.03 19.39
C SER A 169 1.01 -4.73 19.84
N LEU A 170 1.80 -3.89 20.54
CA LEU A 170 1.40 -2.54 20.89
C LEU A 170 1.97 -1.55 19.87
N GLY A 171 1.10 -0.88 19.13
CA GLY A 171 1.50 0.19 18.22
C GLY A 171 2.20 1.33 18.95
N ARG A 172 3.05 2.10 18.26
CA ARG A 172 3.83 3.21 18.87
C ARG A 172 2.99 4.19 19.69
N ILE A 173 1.80 4.57 19.20
CA ILE A 173 0.91 5.50 19.91
C ILE A 173 0.34 4.87 21.19
N ILE A 174 -0.08 3.61 21.14
CA ILE A 174 -0.58 2.89 22.32
C ILE A 174 0.53 2.71 23.35
N HIS A 175 1.70 2.27 22.91
CA HIS A 175 2.88 2.08 23.76
C HIS A 175 3.26 3.39 24.47
N TRP A 176 3.36 4.48 23.73
CA TRP A 176 3.55 5.82 24.30
C TRP A 176 2.40 6.21 25.25
N ALA A 177 1.15 5.99 24.88
CA ALA A 177 0.02 6.34 25.74
C ALA A 177 0.01 5.54 27.05
N LEU A 178 0.53 4.31 27.06
CA LEU A 178 0.65 3.46 28.25
C LEU A 178 1.79 3.86 29.20
N THR A 179 2.66 4.79 28.81
CA THR A 179 3.78 5.29 29.63
C THR A 179 4.59 4.12 30.20
N THR A 180 5.01 3.18 29.35
CA THR A 180 5.66 1.93 29.76
C THR A 180 6.96 2.19 30.53
N ASP A 181 7.61 3.31 30.25
CA ASP A 181 8.81 3.84 30.91
C ASP A 181 8.58 4.30 32.36
N LEU A 182 7.33 4.56 32.75
CA LEU A 182 6.96 5.08 34.07
C LEU A 182 6.25 4.04 34.94
N GLU A 183 6.37 2.75 34.61
CA GLU A 183 5.77 1.69 35.42
C GLU A 183 6.25 1.75 36.88
N GLY A 184 5.31 1.58 37.81
CA GLY A 184 5.57 1.68 39.24
C GLY A 184 5.79 3.12 39.76
N ALA A 185 5.95 4.11 38.90
CA ALA A 185 6.14 5.50 39.33
C ALA A 185 4.84 6.11 39.89
N PRO A 186 4.90 6.84 41.03
CA PRO A 186 3.69 7.42 41.66
C PRO A 186 2.97 8.44 40.77
N GLY A 187 3.69 9.11 39.86
CA GLY A 187 3.14 10.08 38.92
C GLY A 187 2.48 9.48 37.66
N ARG A 188 2.58 8.17 37.44
CA ARG A 188 2.15 7.52 36.17
C ARG A 188 0.70 7.80 35.82
N LYS A 189 -0.22 7.74 36.79
CA LYS A 189 -1.66 8.00 36.57
C LYS A 189 -1.93 9.40 36.03
N THR A 190 -1.18 10.40 36.49
CA THR A 190 -1.28 11.78 35.99
C THR A 190 -0.80 11.87 34.55
N VAL A 191 0.32 11.23 34.22
CA VAL A 191 0.88 11.22 32.86
C VAL A 191 -0.06 10.50 31.88
N LEU A 192 -0.61 9.34 32.25
CA LEU A 192 -1.64 8.63 31.46
C LEU A 192 -2.81 9.55 31.11
N ARG A 193 -3.32 10.30 32.11
CA ARG A 193 -4.41 11.25 31.92
C ARG A 193 -4.01 12.38 30.96
N ASN A 194 -2.83 12.97 31.14
CA ASN A 194 -2.36 14.08 30.31
C ASN A 194 -2.16 13.64 28.85
N ARG A 195 -1.52 12.49 28.61
CA ARG A 195 -1.35 11.90 27.26
C ARG A 195 -2.71 11.56 26.63
N GLY A 196 -3.63 10.99 27.40
CA GLY A 196 -5.00 10.72 26.93
C GLY A 196 -5.81 11.97 26.57
N GLN A 197 -5.64 13.07 27.33
CA GLN A 197 -6.24 14.37 27.00
C GLN A 197 -5.64 14.94 25.72
N ALA A 198 -4.30 14.88 25.56
CA ALA A 198 -3.64 15.34 24.34
C ALA A 198 -4.16 14.60 23.10
N LEU A 199 -4.27 13.26 23.16
CA LEU A 199 -4.84 12.45 22.06
C LEU A 199 -6.31 12.75 21.79
N THR A 200 -7.10 13.09 22.82
CA THR A 200 -8.50 13.49 22.64
C THR A 200 -8.60 14.79 21.84
N VAL A 201 -7.66 15.71 22.05
CA VAL A 201 -7.69 17.04 21.43
C VAL A 201 -7.02 17.05 20.05
N TYR A 202 -5.88 16.36 19.90
CA TYR A 202 -5.04 16.41 18.70
C TYR A 202 -4.65 15.02 18.18
N GLY A 203 -5.50 14.01 18.36
CA GLY A 203 -5.27 12.65 17.87
C GLY A 203 -4.99 12.56 16.36
N ALA A 204 -5.42 13.57 15.60
CA ALA A 204 -5.17 13.74 14.18
C ALA A 204 -3.69 13.86 13.80
N ILE A 205 -2.81 14.20 14.74
CA ILE A 205 -1.37 14.33 14.51
C ILE A 205 -0.59 13.61 15.63
N ALA A 206 -1.12 12.47 16.09
CA ALA A 206 -0.60 11.73 17.23
C ALA A 206 0.88 11.34 17.07
N THR A 207 1.38 11.12 15.86
CA THR A 207 2.79 10.80 15.64
C THR A 207 3.71 11.95 16.04
N SER A 208 3.26 13.20 15.91
CA SER A 208 4.02 14.37 16.35
C SER A 208 4.17 14.43 17.87
N MET A 209 3.22 13.86 18.63
CA MET A 209 3.29 13.84 20.10
C MET A 209 4.44 12.97 20.62
N LEU A 210 4.90 11.99 19.83
CA LEU A 210 6.00 11.11 20.19
C LEU A 210 7.36 11.82 20.28
N LYS A 211 7.47 13.06 19.77
CA LYS A 211 8.71 13.84 19.89
C LYS A 211 9.00 14.14 21.38
N PRO A 212 10.25 13.97 21.85
CA PRO A 212 10.59 14.12 23.27
C PRO A 212 10.15 15.46 23.89
N GLU A 213 10.34 16.57 23.17
CA GLU A 213 10.00 17.91 23.64
C GLU A 213 8.48 18.13 23.82
N ILE A 214 7.68 17.52 22.94
CA ILE A 214 6.22 17.56 23.03
C ILE A 214 5.76 16.64 24.15
N THR A 215 6.28 15.41 24.20
CA THR A 215 5.96 14.45 25.27
C THR A 215 6.24 15.04 26.65
N ALA A 216 7.42 15.63 26.87
CA ALA A 216 7.76 16.25 28.15
C ALA A 216 6.81 17.40 28.53
N THR A 217 6.32 18.16 27.54
CA THR A 217 5.35 19.24 27.76
C THR A 217 3.98 18.69 28.17
N ILE A 218 3.54 17.61 27.53
CA ILE A 218 2.29 16.89 27.86
C ILE A 218 2.39 16.30 29.27
N ASP A 219 3.47 15.59 29.56
CA ASP A 219 3.66 14.90 30.83
C ASP A 219 3.67 15.89 32.01
N ALA A 220 4.31 17.05 31.83
CA ALA A 220 4.31 18.15 32.80
C ALA A 220 2.98 18.91 32.91
N GLY A 221 1.97 18.60 32.08
CA GLY A 221 0.67 19.27 32.08
C GLY A 221 0.73 20.75 31.65
N ARG A 222 1.77 21.13 30.88
CA ARG A 222 1.95 22.50 30.39
C ARG A 222 1.11 22.76 29.14
N PRO A 223 0.87 24.03 28.76
CA PRO A 223 0.14 24.37 27.54
C PRO A 223 0.75 23.74 26.28
N LEU A 224 0.04 22.77 25.69
CA LEU A 224 0.51 21.98 24.55
C LEU A 224 0.51 22.77 23.23
N LYS A 225 -0.50 23.61 23.03
CA LYS A 225 -0.79 24.27 21.76
C LYS A 225 0.40 25.04 21.14
N PRO A 226 1.11 25.93 21.85
CA PRO A 226 2.23 26.67 21.26
C PRO A 226 3.40 25.75 20.89
N VAL A 227 3.71 24.77 21.74
CA VAL A 227 4.80 23.81 21.52
C VAL A 227 4.50 22.91 20.33
N LEU A 228 3.27 22.39 20.24
CA LEU A 228 2.84 21.52 19.16
C LEU A 228 2.78 22.29 17.82
N ALA A 229 2.23 23.51 17.81
CA ALA A 229 2.16 24.35 16.62
C ALA A 229 3.57 24.62 16.05
N ALA A 230 4.51 25.04 16.92
CA ALA A 230 5.90 25.29 16.54
C ALA A 230 6.60 24.02 16.00
N ALA A 231 6.45 22.89 16.69
CA ALA A 231 7.11 21.64 16.32
C ALA A 231 6.56 20.98 15.03
N VAL A 232 5.33 21.32 14.65
CA VAL A 232 4.66 20.90 13.41
C VAL A 232 4.91 21.90 12.28
N GLY A 233 5.32 23.13 12.60
CA GLY A 233 5.57 24.20 11.63
C GLY A 233 4.30 24.89 11.13
N ILE A 234 3.28 24.99 11.98
CA ILE A 234 1.99 25.64 11.65
C ILE A 234 1.62 26.71 12.67
N SER A 235 0.74 27.62 12.27
CA SER A 235 0.15 28.59 13.20
C SER A 235 -0.79 27.92 14.20
N GLU A 236 -0.99 28.58 15.33
CA GLU A 236 -1.97 28.16 16.32
C GLU A 236 -3.41 28.11 15.79
N ALA A 237 -3.74 28.92 14.78
CA ALA A 237 -5.04 28.93 14.14
C ALA A 237 -5.23 27.71 13.22
N GLN A 238 -4.20 27.34 12.47
CA GLN A 238 -4.17 26.08 11.70
C GLN A 238 -4.26 24.86 12.62
N LEU A 239 -3.53 24.85 13.74
CA LEU A 239 -3.62 23.75 14.70
C LEU A 239 -5.03 23.58 15.28
N ARG A 240 -5.80 24.67 15.45
CA ARG A 240 -7.21 24.58 15.91
C ARG A 240 -8.11 23.81 14.94
N ARG A 241 -7.82 23.79 13.63
CA ARG A 241 -8.60 23.02 12.65
C ARG A 241 -8.53 21.51 12.85
N LEU A 242 -7.45 21.04 13.48
CA LEU A 242 -7.24 19.63 13.83
C LEU A 242 -7.89 19.25 15.18
N HIS A 243 -8.54 20.20 15.84
CA HIS A 243 -9.11 19.98 17.17
C HIS A 243 -10.21 18.92 17.12
N ARG A 244 -9.99 17.79 17.79
CA ARG A 244 -10.86 16.60 17.82
C ARG A 244 -11.17 16.03 16.44
N ALA A 245 -10.30 16.28 15.46
CA ALA A 245 -10.47 15.79 14.09
C ALA A 245 -10.43 14.25 14.01
N THR A 246 -9.61 13.62 14.85
CA THR A 246 -9.56 12.17 14.99
C THR A 246 -9.91 11.77 16.43
N PRO A 247 -10.91 10.91 16.65
CA PRO A 247 -11.22 10.38 17.98
C PRO A 247 -10.02 9.66 18.58
N LYS A 248 -9.87 9.74 19.91
CA LYS A 248 -8.79 9.08 20.67
C LYS A 248 -8.63 7.59 20.31
N ASP A 249 -9.73 6.86 20.22
CA ASP A 249 -9.72 5.42 19.94
C ASP A 249 -9.27 5.11 18.51
N ALA A 250 -9.57 6.00 17.55
CA ALA A 250 -9.04 5.88 16.19
C ALA A 250 -7.54 6.18 16.15
N ALA A 251 -7.08 7.18 16.91
CA ALA A 251 -5.66 7.54 17.00
C ALA A 251 -4.79 6.39 17.57
N TYR A 252 -5.33 5.57 18.49
CA TYR A 252 -4.61 4.39 18.98
C TYR A 252 -4.31 3.35 17.90
N ASN A 253 -5.18 3.20 16.90
CA ASN A 253 -5.02 2.22 15.82
C ASN A 253 -4.47 2.83 14.53
N ALA A 254 -4.26 4.14 14.50
CA ALA A 254 -3.88 4.84 13.29
C ALA A 254 -2.48 4.41 12.86
N LEU A 255 -2.41 3.71 11.71
CA LEU A 255 -1.14 3.45 11.03
C LEU A 255 -0.52 4.75 10.51
N TYR A 256 -1.38 5.69 10.11
CA TYR A 256 -1.03 7.00 9.57
C TYR A 256 -1.94 8.05 10.20
N ASP A 257 -1.39 9.23 10.48
CA ASP A 257 -2.15 10.38 10.95
C ASP A 257 -2.30 11.43 9.83
N HIS A 258 -2.90 12.58 10.12
CA HIS A 258 -3.18 13.62 9.12
C HIS A 258 -1.97 14.52 8.82
N MET A 259 -0.79 14.27 9.37
CA MET A 259 0.40 15.09 9.13
C MET A 259 0.77 15.27 7.64
N PRO A 260 0.70 14.24 6.77
CA PRO A 260 0.96 14.41 5.34
C PRO A 260 0.02 15.44 4.69
N ALA A 261 -1.28 15.36 4.98
CA ALA A 261 -2.27 16.30 4.48
C ALA A 261 -2.04 17.73 5.01
N VAL A 262 -1.73 17.87 6.31
CA VAL A 262 -1.40 19.17 6.92
C VAL A 262 -0.19 19.81 6.24
N ARG A 263 0.91 19.07 6.06
CA ARG A 263 2.11 19.57 5.39
C ARG A 263 1.81 20.06 3.99
N MET A 264 1.02 19.31 3.25
CA MET A 264 0.66 19.67 1.89
C MET A 264 -0.24 20.91 1.84
N LEU A 265 -1.22 21.08 2.73
CA LEU A 265 -1.97 22.35 2.82
C LEU A 265 -1.07 23.56 3.11
N VAL A 266 -0.06 23.39 3.96
CA VAL A 266 0.95 24.42 4.24
C VAL A 266 1.82 24.70 3.02
N ARG A 267 2.31 23.67 2.34
CA ARG A 267 3.17 23.79 1.14
C ARG A 267 2.46 24.47 -0.02
N HIS A 268 1.15 24.28 -0.16
CA HIS A 268 0.34 24.97 -1.15
C HIS A 268 -0.07 26.40 -0.72
N ASP A 269 0.39 26.89 0.43
CA ASP A 269 0.02 28.19 1.02
C ASP A 269 -1.53 28.37 1.09
N ILE A 270 -2.26 27.31 1.48
CA ILE A 270 -3.73 27.33 1.43
C ILE A 270 -4.32 28.19 2.55
N PRO A 271 -5.25 29.12 2.22
CA PRO A 271 -5.92 29.95 3.21
C PRO A 271 -6.65 29.10 4.26
N LEU A 272 -6.62 29.55 5.51
CA LEU A 272 -7.16 28.81 6.66
C LEU A 272 -8.66 28.51 6.52
N GLU A 273 -9.39 29.32 5.78
CA GLU A 273 -10.83 29.18 5.51
C GLU A 273 -11.14 27.95 4.65
N GLN A 274 -10.16 27.48 3.87
CA GLN A 274 -10.26 26.29 3.03
C GLN A 274 -9.70 25.03 3.70
N TRP A 275 -9.19 25.12 4.92
CA TRP A 275 -8.76 23.95 5.67
C TRP A 275 -9.97 23.18 6.19
N PRO A 276 -9.94 21.84 6.18
CA PRO A 276 -10.99 21.04 6.79
C PRO A 276 -11.14 21.36 8.28
N ASP A 277 -12.35 21.22 8.80
CA ASP A 277 -12.62 21.41 10.23
C ASP A 277 -13.16 20.14 10.90
N GLY A 278 -12.64 19.81 12.08
CA GLY A 278 -13.10 18.70 12.90
C GLY A 278 -13.21 17.38 12.11
N SER A 279 -14.41 16.83 12.02
CA SER A 279 -14.65 15.53 11.37
C SER A 279 -14.37 15.51 9.87
N GLU A 280 -14.25 16.66 9.19
CA GLU A 280 -13.95 16.71 7.76
C GLU A 280 -12.58 16.12 7.43
N TRP A 281 -11.64 16.16 8.37
CA TRP A 281 -10.34 15.49 8.25
C TRP A 281 -10.48 13.97 8.10
N GLY A 282 -11.55 13.38 8.63
CA GLY A 282 -11.85 11.94 8.51
C GLY A 282 -12.38 11.52 7.14
N HIS A 283 -12.60 12.44 6.21
CA HIS A 283 -12.94 12.07 4.84
C HIS A 283 -11.76 11.40 4.14
N ARG A 284 -12.05 10.34 3.37
CA ARG A 284 -11.06 9.56 2.62
C ARG A 284 -10.09 10.42 1.80
N LEU A 285 -10.52 11.59 1.33
CA LEU A 285 -9.68 12.47 0.53
C LEU A 285 -8.41 12.95 1.25
N TRP A 286 -8.42 13.09 2.58
CA TRP A 286 -7.25 13.54 3.35
C TRP A 286 -6.38 12.39 3.89
N GLU A 287 -6.64 11.15 3.44
CA GLU A 287 -5.78 10.00 3.72
C GLU A 287 -4.47 10.11 2.93
N GLN A 288 -3.35 9.70 3.54
CA GLN A 288 -2.01 9.80 2.93
C GLN A 288 -1.93 9.23 1.51
N LYS A 289 -2.52 8.06 1.25
CA LYS A 289 -2.50 7.39 -0.06
C LYS A 289 -3.14 8.17 -1.21
N ASN A 290 -3.92 9.20 -0.90
CA ASN A 290 -4.60 10.06 -1.87
C ASN A 290 -3.88 11.41 -2.05
N CYS A 291 -2.77 11.64 -1.34
CA CYS A 291 -1.99 12.87 -1.46
C CYS A 291 -1.07 12.79 -2.68
N ASP A 292 -1.30 13.67 -3.65
CA ASP A 292 -0.41 13.88 -4.78
C ASP A 292 0.58 15.01 -4.44
N PRO A 293 1.87 14.90 -4.82
CA PRO A 293 2.86 15.91 -4.47
C PRO A 293 2.66 17.25 -5.19
N LEU A 294 1.90 17.29 -6.29
CA LEU A 294 1.73 18.49 -7.12
C LEU A 294 0.34 19.12 -7.01
N ILE A 295 -0.68 18.31 -6.71
CA ILE A 295 -2.08 18.75 -6.66
C ILE A 295 -2.71 18.34 -5.33
N ARG A 296 -3.50 19.24 -4.74
CA ARG A 296 -4.20 18.95 -3.50
C ARG A 296 -5.20 17.79 -3.65
N PRO A 297 -5.35 16.89 -2.66
CA PRO A 297 -6.21 15.73 -2.68
C PRO A 297 -7.68 16.07 -2.83
N ASP A 298 -8.14 17.23 -2.36
CA ASP A 298 -9.53 17.64 -2.53
C ASP A 298 -9.90 17.88 -4.00
N TYR A 299 -8.89 18.12 -4.86
CA TYR A 299 -9.06 18.17 -6.31
C TYR A 299 -9.05 16.80 -6.98
N LEU A 300 -8.67 15.73 -6.26
CA LEU A 300 -8.42 14.41 -6.81
C LEU A 300 -9.43 13.41 -6.23
N ASP A 301 -9.99 12.56 -7.09
CA ASP A 301 -10.71 11.38 -6.64
C ASP A 301 -9.81 10.14 -6.82
N SER A 302 -10.25 9.00 -6.27
CA SER A 302 -9.51 7.74 -6.38
C SER A 302 -9.78 7.01 -7.72
N SER A 303 -10.34 7.70 -8.72
CA SER A 303 -10.69 7.09 -10.00
C SER A 303 -9.45 6.80 -10.84
N ILE A 304 -9.55 5.79 -11.70
CA ILE A 304 -8.46 5.48 -12.65
C ILE A 304 -8.32 6.65 -13.64
N GLU A 305 -9.43 7.28 -14.00
CA GLU A 305 -9.50 8.43 -14.88
C GLU A 305 -8.66 9.61 -14.39
N THR A 306 -8.73 9.94 -13.09
CA THR A 306 -7.88 10.96 -12.48
C THR A 306 -6.41 10.56 -12.57
N ARG A 307 -6.06 9.33 -12.21
CA ARG A 307 -4.67 8.85 -12.24
C ARG A 307 -4.06 8.92 -13.64
N ASP A 308 -4.77 8.40 -14.63
CA ASP A 308 -4.32 8.35 -16.03
C ASP A 308 -4.17 9.76 -16.61
N THR A 309 -5.11 10.65 -16.30
CA THR A 309 -5.08 12.05 -16.74
C THR A 309 -3.86 12.78 -16.18
N LEU A 310 -3.59 12.65 -14.87
CA LEU A 310 -2.44 13.31 -14.26
C LEU A 310 -1.11 12.73 -14.74
N GLN A 311 -1.03 11.42 -14.92
CA GLN A 311 0.17 10.79 -15.47
C GLN A 311 0.45 11.25 -16.89
N ALA A 312 -0.58 11.26 -17.75
CA ALA A 312 -0.44 11.73 -19.13
C ALA A 312 -0.05 13.21 -19.20
N LEU A 313 -0.67 14.07 -18.37
CA LEU A 313 -0.30 15.49 -18.25
C LEU A 313 1.18 15.67 -17.89
N ARG A 314 1.69 14.86 -16.95
CA ARG A 314 3.10 14.88 -16.57
C ARG A 314 4.01 14.47 -17.73
N GLU A 315 3.71 13.34 -18.36
CA GLU A 315 4.51 12.79 -19.45
C GLU A 315 4.54 13.70 -20.68
N ASP A 316 3.39 14.20 -21.11
CA ASP A 316 3.27 14.93 -22.37
C ASP A 316 3.68 16.39 -22.25
N LEU A 317 3.41 17.04 -21.11
CA LEU A 317 3.61 18.49 -20.98
C LEU A 317 4.68 18.88 -19.95
N LEU A 318 4.72 18.24 -18.78
CA LEU A 318 5.53 18.75 -17.66
C LEU A 318 6.96 18.20 -17.64
N TYR A 319 7.16 16.90 -17.86
CA TYR A 319 8.48 16.29 -17.95
C TYR A 319 9.31 16.85 -19.12
N PRO A 320 8.75 17.07 -20.32
CA PRO A 320 9.47 17.73 -21.41
C PRO A 320 9.95 19.14 -21.03
N LEU A 321 9.08 19.92 -20.36
CA LEU A 321 9.42 21.26 -19.89
C LEU A 321 10.57 21.22 -18.87
N ALA A 322 10.39 20.46 -17.78
CA ALA A 322 11.38 20.33 -16.71
C ALA A 322 12.74 19.87 -17.26
N GLY A 323 12.68 18.97 -18.24
CA GLY A 323 13.84 18.47 -18.93
C GLY A 323 14.59 19.50 -19.78
N ALA A 324 13.86 20.24 -20.61
CA ALA A 324 14.44 21.32 -21.39
C ALA A 324 15.03 22.42 -20.49
N ARG A 325 14.42 22.68 -19.33
CA ARG A 325 14.96 23.61 -18.33
C ARG A 325 16.25 23.11 -17.70
N LEU A 326 16.33 21.82 -17.35
CA LEU A 326 17.55 21.20 -16.85
C LEU A 326 18.72 21.35 -17.84
N GLU A 327 18.47 21.17 -19.13
CA GLU A 327 19.46 21.36 -20.19
C GLU A 327 19.84 22.83 -20.38
N ALA A 328 18.86 23.74 -20.41
CA ALA A 328 19.09 25.16 -20.56
C ALA A 328 19.96 25.75 -19.43
N LEU A 329 19.84 25.20 -18.22
CA LEU A 329 20.67 25.59 -17.07
C LEU A 329 22.08 24.95 -17.07
N GLY A 330 22.39 24.08 -18.03
CA GLY A 330 23.66 23.35 -18.06
C GLY A 330 23.84 22.36 -16.91
N LEU A 331 22.73 21.94 -16.27
CA LEU A 331 22.71 21.06 -15.11
C LEU A 331 22.57 19.57 -15.49
N SER A 332 22.62 19.23 -16.78
CA SER A 332 22.48 17.88 -17.33
C SER A 332 23.63 16.91 -17.02
N ARG A 333 24.57 17.28 -16.14
CA ARG A 333 25.59 16.35 -15.63
C ARG A 333 24.88 15.28 -14.80
N ARG A 334 25.25 14.01 -14.96
CA ARG A 334 24.65 12.78 -14.36
C ARG A 334 24.48 12.83 -12.83
N ILE A 335 23.60 13.69 -12.34
CA ILE A 335 23.24 13.82 -10.95
C ILE A 335 21.87 13.16 -10.83
N HIS A 336 21.87 11.96 -10.27
CA HIS A 336 20.71 11.07 -10.20
C HIS A 336 19.46 11.73 -9.60
N ALA A 337 19.64 12.72 -8.71
CA ALA A 337 18.55 13.46 -8.09
C ALA A 337 17.88 14.48 -9.02
N LEU A 338 18.65 15.12 -9.92
CA LEU A 338 18.10 16.03 -10.92
C LEU A 338 17.33 15.24 -11.98
N ASP A 339 17.89 14.11 -12.43
CA ASP A 339 17.21 13.18 -13.33
C ASP A 339 15.94 12.59 -12.71
N ASN A 340 15.97 12.28 -11.40
CA ASN A 340 14.78 11.83 -10.69
C ASN A 340 13.72 12.94 -10.60
N PHE A 341 14.12 14.19 -10.32
CA PHE A 341 13.18 15.32 -10.31
C PHE A 341 12.52 15.51 -11.68
N VAL A 342 13.26 15.53 -12.79
CA VAL A 342 12.65 15.78 -14.12
C VAL A 342 11.76 14.63 -14.60
N THR A 343 11.88 13.42 -14.03
CA THR A 343 11.07 12.25 -14.39
C THR A 343 9.94 11.93 -13.41
N THR A 344 9.89 12.60 -12.26
CA THR A 344 8.86 12.37 -11.23
C THR A 344 8.20 13.65 -10.74
N LEU A 345 8.83 14.80 -10.97
CA LEU A 345 8.59 16.10 -10.30
C LEU A 345 8.60 16.00 -8.77
N GLY A 346 9.19 14.92 -8.23
CA GLY A 346 9.33 14.68 -6.81
C GLY A 346 10.44 15.53 -6.22
N VAL A 347 10.10 16.32 -5.20
CA VAL A 347 11.04 17.18 -4.49
C VAL A 347 11.55 16.46 -3.23
N PRO A 348 12.87 16.40 -2.98
CA PRO A 348 13.42 15.82 -1.75
C PRO A 348 12.94 16.55 -0.51
N LEU A 349 12.78 15.80 0.60
CA LEU A 349 12.26 16.30 1.89
C LEU A 349 12.86 17.64 2.33
N ARG A 350 14.18 17.80 2.20
CA ARG A 350 14.91 19.01 2.61
C ARG A 350 14.54 20.27 1.83
N LEU A 351 13.95 20.13 0.65
CA LEU A 351 13.51 21.25 -0.19
C LEU A 351 12.00 21.48 -0.13
N CYS A 352 11.24 20.55 0.44
CA CYS A 352 9.78 20.62 0.46
C CYS A 352 9.22 21.88 1.14
N ASP A 353 9.93 22.45 2.11
CA ASP A 353 9.46 23.62 2.85
C ASP A 353 10.13 24.93 2.40
N THR A 354 10.89 24.90 1.29
CA THR A 354 11.58 26.07 0.75
C THR A 354 10.64 26.99 -0.03
N THR A 355 11.01 28.27 -0.14
CA THR A 355 10.29 29.24 -0.98
C THR A 355 10.25 28.82 -2.45
N ALA A 356 11.32 28.20 -2.95
CA ALA A 356 11.37 27.69 -4.33
C ALA A 356 10.31 26.62 -4.59
N HIS A 357 10.15 25.65 -3.67
CA HIS A 357 9.12 24.62 -3.82
C HIS A 357 7.71 25.19 -3.74
N ARG A 358 7.45 26.11 -2.79
CA ARG A 358 6.13 26.77 -2.70
C ARG A 358 5.80 27.59 -3.94
N GLN A 359 6.78 28.30 -4.52
CA GLN A 359 6.60 29.01 -5.78
C GLN A 359 6.33 28.06 -6.95
N PHE A 360 7.02 26.91 -7.00
CA PHE A 360 6.77 25.85 -7.97
C PHE A 360 5.33 25.33 -7.87
N LEU A 361 4.87 24.96 -6.68
CA LEU A 361 3.49 24.49 -6.45
C LEU A 361 2.44 25.55 -6.81
N ARG A 362 2.68 26.83 -6.48
CA ARG A 362 1.79 27.93 -6.87
C ARG A 362 1.70 28.11 -8.37
N SER A 363 2.84 28.03 -9.07
CA SER A 363 2.90 28.14 -10.53
C SER A 363 2.19 26.96 -11.19
N MET A 364 2.40 25.74 -10.68
CA MET A 364 1.68 24.52 -11.08
C MET A 364 0.17 24.65 -10.89
N HIS A 365 -0.28 25.12 -9.73
CA HIS A 365 -1.70 25.34 -9.46
C HIS A 365 -2.29 26.38 -10.42
N SER A 366 -1.62 27.52 -10.61
CA SER A 366 -2.07 28.56 -11.55
C SER A 366 -2.20 28.03 -12.98
N ALA A 367 -1.18 27.31 -13.45
CA ALA A 367 -1.08 26.80 -14.82
C ALA A 367 -2.15 25.74 -15.15
N ILE A 368 -2.39 24.83 -14.21
CA ILE A 368 -3.21 23.63 -14.44
C ILE A 368 -4.62 23.82 -13.90
N ILE A 369 -4.78 24.36 -12.69
CA ILE A 369 -6.08 24.46 -12.01
C ILE A 369 -6.69 25.85 -12.19
N GLY A 370 -5.86 26.89 -12.07
CA GLY A 370 -6.27 28.29 -12.16
C GLY A 370 -7.26 28.66 -11.04
N PRO A 371 -8.27 29.51 -11.31
CA PRO A 371 -9.25 29.92 -10.30
C PRO A 371 -10.37 28.87 -10.07
N ARG A 372 -10.26 27.67 -10.67
CA ARG A 372 -11.32 26.66 -10.64
C ARG A 372 -11.33 25.95 -9.28
N GLY A 373 -12.52 25.69 -8.76
CA GLY A 373 -12.68 24.79 -7.61
C GLY A 373 -12.66 23.29 -8.00
N PRO A 374 -12.58 22.38 -7.01
CA PRO A 374 -12.44 20.94 -7.22
C PRO A 374 -13.41 20.32 -8.21
N GLN A 375 -14.71 20.59 -8.08
CA GLN A 375 -15.74 20.02 -8.97
C GLN A 375 -15.54 20.44 -10.43
N SER A 376 -15.08 21.67 -10.68
CA SER A 376 -14.83 22.14 -12.04
C SER A 376 -13.59 21.48 -12.64
N PHE A 377 -12.57 21.21 -11.83
CA PHE A 377 -11.37 20.50 -12.28
C PHE A 377 -11.68 19.03 -12.59
N GLN A 378 -12.46 18.36 -11.73
CA GLN A 378 -12.91 16.99 -11.97
C GLN A 378 -13.75 16.84 -13.25
N ARG A 379 -14.61 17.80 -13.55
CA ARG A 379 -15.31 17.84 -14.86
C ARG A 379 -14.36 18.03 -16.04
N ALA A 380 -13.24 18.72 -15.85
CA ALA A 380 -12.23 18.91 -16.90
C ALA A 380 -11.41 17.61 -17.12
N ILE A 381 -11.06 16.90 -16.04
CA ILE A 381 -10.46 15.55 -16.09
C ILE A 381 -11.36 14.63 -16.91
N ALA A 382 -12.64 14.50 -16.57
CA ALA A 382 -13.58 13.64 -17.30
C ALA A 382 -13.74 14.04 -18.79
N LYS A 383 -13.58 15.33 -19.13
CA LYS A 383 -13.57 15.79 -20.53
C LYS A 383 -12.30 15.41 -21.25
N TRP A 384 -11.14 15.58 -20.62
CA TRP A 384 -9.86 15.21 -21.20
C TRP A 384 -9.73 13.70 -21.35
N HIS A 385 -10.17 12.91 -20.37
CA HIS A 385 -10.07 11.45 -20.37
C HIS A 385 -10.76 10.80 -21.59
N ARG A 386 -11.82 11.42 -22.12
CA ARG A 386 -12.45 11.01 -23.39
C ARG A 386 -11.54 11.13 -24.62
N ARG A 387 -10.44 11.87 -24.51
CA ARG A 387 -9.40 12.08 -25.53
C ARG A 387 -8.10 11.33 -25.23
N ALA A 388 -8.07 10.49 -24.19
CA ALA A 388 -6.85 9.81 -23.74
C ALA A 388 -6.17 8.99 -24.85
N ALA A 389 -6.96 8.32 -25.71
CA ALA A 389 -6.38 7.61 -26.87
C ALA A 389 -5.65 8.53 -27.84
N SER A 390 -6.16 9.75 -28.11
CA SER A 390 -5.46 10.68 -29.00
C SER A 390 -4.11 11.10 -28.43
N ALA A 391 -4.03 11.30 -27.12
CA ALA A 391 -2.77 11.63 -26.44
C ALA A 391 -1.80 10.44 -26.45
N ALA A 392 -2.30 9.24 -26.17
CA ALA A 392 -1.49 8.02 -26.22
C ALA A 392 -1.01 7.69 -27.65
N ALA A 393 -1.87 7.90 -28.66
CA ALA A 393 -1.51 7.78 -30.08
C ALA A 393 -0.32 8.67 -30.44
N LEU A 394 -0.40 9.95 -30.08
CA LEU A 394 0.66 10.91 -30.33
C LEU A 394 1.97 10.46 -29.66
N ARG A 395 1.90 9.95 -28.43
CA ARG A 395 3.06 9.51 -27.65
C ARG A 395 3.74 8.28 -28.22
N HIS A 396 3.00 7.37 -28.83
CA HIS A 396 3.48 6.01 -29.10
C HIS A 396 3.36 5.57 -30.56
N GLU A 397 2.55 6.22 -31.39
CA GLU A 397 2.33 5.85 -32.80
C GLU A 397 2.92 6.85 -33.79
N ASN A 398 2.89 8.16 -33.50
CA ASN A 398 3.31 9.20 -34.47
C ASN A 398 4.80 9.14 -34.85
N THR A 399 5.62 8.42 -34.08
CA THR A 399 7.05 8.19 -34.35
C THR A 399 7.39 6.71 -34.49
N ALA A 400 6.41 5.80 -34.48
CA ALA A 400 6.66 4.37 -34.59
C ALA A 400 6.73 3.93 -36.05
N ASP A 401 7.75 3.15 -36.41
CA ASP A 401 7.88 2.56 -37.75
C ASP A 401 6.69 1.64 -38.12
N ARG A 402 5.96 1.16 -37.11
CA ARG A 402 4.75 0.32 -37.25
C ARG A 402 3.66 0.76 -36.26
N PRO A 403 2.77 1.70 -36.63
CA PRO A 403 1.63 2.11 -35.81
C PRO A 403 0.59 0.98 -35.70
N GLY A 404 -0.21 0.95 -34.63
CA GLY A 404 -1.28 -0.04 -34.40
C GLY A 404 -0.85 -1.37 -33.77
N TRP A 405 -1.69 -2.39 -33.79
CA TRP A 405 -1.41 -3.74 -33.28
C TRP A 405 -2.17 -4.79 -34.11
N PRO A 406 -1.71 -6.05 -34.18
CA PRO A 406 -2.42 -7.08 -34.94
C PRO A 406 -3.81 -7.34 -34.35
N ALA A 407 -4.77 -7.61 -35.24
CA ALA A 407 -6.12 -7.99 -34.85
C ALA A 407 -6.13 -9.40 -34.27
N LEU A 408 -6.97 -9.65 -33.26
CA LEU A 408 -7.25 -11.01 -32.78
C LEU A 408 -7.82 -11.91 -33.87
N CYS A 409 -8.74 -11.38 -34.67
CA CYS A 409 -9.46 -12.09 -35.71
C CYS A 409 -9.92 -11.11 -36.78
N LEU A 410 -10.45 -11.60 -37.89
CA LEU A 410 -11.09 -10.73 -38.88
C LEU A 410 -12.43 -10.19 -38.35
N SER A 411 -13.01 -9.21 -39.06
CA SER A 411 -14.37 -8.75 -38.75
C SER A 411 -15.35 -9.93 -38.82
N TRP A 412 -16.14 -10.09 -37.77
CA TRP A 412 -17.15 -11.15 -37.67
C TRP A 412 -18.54 -10.58 -37.97
N GLN A 413 -19.39 -11.34 -38.66
CA GLN A 413 -20.75 -10.95 -38.98
C GLN A 413 -21.75 -11.92 -38.34
N SER A 414 -22.78 -11.38 -37.70
CA SER A 414 -23.84 -12.19 -37.11
C SER A 414 -24.59 -13.03 -38.15
N PRO A 415 -25.14 -14.19 -37.79
CA PRO A 415 -25.89 -15.05 -38.73
C PRO A 415 -27.06 -14.35 -39.43
N CYS A 416 -27.69 -13.36 -38.78
CA CYS A 416 -28.77 -12.57 -39.37
C CYS A 416 -28.28 -11.42 -40.28
N GLY A 417 -26.97 -11.22 -40.41
CA GLY A 417 -26.35 -10.18 -41.23
C GLY A 417 -26.43 -8.76 -40.66
N LEU A 418 -27.22 -8.54 -39.60
CA LEU A 418 -27.54 -7.20 -39.07
C LEU A 418 -26.45 -6.60 -38.19
N HIS A 419 -25.62 -7.43 -37.55
CA HIS A 419 -24.58 -6.99 -36.63
C HIS A 419 -23.20 -7.50 -37.05
N SER A 420 -22.17 -6.75 -36.68
CA SER A 420 -20.77 -7.16 -36.88
C SER A 420 -19.88 -6.77 -35.71
N PHE A 421 -18.88 -7.59 -35.41
CA PHE A 421 -17.78 -7.23 -34.52
C PHE A 421 -16.55 -6.88 -35.35
N ILE A 422 -16.04 -5.66 -35.16
CA ILE A 422 -14.89 -5.12 -35.89
C ILE A 422 -13.74 -4.86 -34.90
N PRO A 423 -12.60 -5.54 -35.03
CA PRO A 423 -11.42 -5.27 -34.22
C PRO A 423 -10.91 -3.84 -34.41
N LEU A 424 -10.61 -3.16 -33.31
CA LEU A 424 -9.98 -1.85 -33.31
C LEU A 424 -8.47 -2.05 -33.11
N THR A 425 -7.70 -1.81 -34.16
CA THR A 425 -6.27 -2.15 -34.26
C THR A 425 -5.33 -0.96 -34.29
N SER A 426 -5.85 0.25 -34.07
CA SER A 426 -5.05 1.47 -34.04
C SER A 426 -5.60 2.44 -33.01
N ALA A 427 -4.76 3.36 -32.55
CA ALA A 427 -5.24 4.39 -31.64
C ALA A 427 -6.33 5.27 -32.28
N GLN A 428 -6.20 5.58 -33.58
CA GLN A 428 -7.21 6.32 -34.32
C GLN A 428 -8.58 5.62 -34.28
N ALA A 429 -8.61 4.30 -34.47
CA ALA A 429 -9.85 3.52 -34.40
C ALA A 429 -10.47 3.54 -32.99
N LEU A 430 -9.65 3.50 -31.93
CA LEU A 430 -10.13 3.66 -30.54
C LEU A 430 -10.71 5.06 -30.29
N VAL A 431 -10.10 6.11 -30.87
CA VAL A 431 -10.59 7.50 -30.77
C VAL A 431 -11.94 7.64 -31.46
N GLU A 432 -12.07 7.13 -32.69
CA GLU A 432 -13.31 7.17 -33.46
C GLU A 432 -14.45 6.46 -32.72
N GLU A 433 -14.18 5.26 -32.20
CA GLU A 433 -15.14 4.50 -31.42
C GLU A 433 -15.56 5.23 -30.13
N GLY A 434 -14.58 5.72 -29.37
CA GLY A 434 -14.82 6.43 -28.13
C GLY A 434 -15.65 7.70 -28.33
N ASN A 435 -15.42 8.42 -29.43
CA ASN A 435 -16.21 9.58 -29.82
C ASN A 435 -17.63 9.20 -30.23
N ALA A 436 -17.80 8.16 -31.06
CA ALA A 436 -19.11 7.70 -31.52
C ALA A 436 -20.02 7.25 -30.36
N LEU A 437 -19.45 6.53 -29.40
CA LEU A 437 -20.16 6.00 -28.23
C LEU A 437 -20.06 6.90 -26.99
N ASN A 438 -19.35 8.03 -27.05
CA ASN A 438 -19.13 8.95 -25.93
C ASN A 438 -18.68 8.21 -24.64
N HIS A 439 -17.69 7.35 -24.74
CA HIS A 439 -17.22 6.52 -23.62
C HIS A 439 -15.71 6.22 -23.72
N CYS A 440 -15.11 5.74 -22.64
CA CYS A 440 -13.66 5.87 -22.41
C CYS A 440 -12.80 4.73 -22.99
N VAL A 441 -13.20 4.13 -24.12
CA VAL A 441 -12.47 3.02 -24.74
C VAL A 441 -11.05 3.40 -25.19
N GLY A 442 -10.79 4.70 -25.36
CA GLY A 442 -9.46 5.19 -25.69
C GLY A 442 -8.39 4.95 -24.60
N GLY A 443 -8.78 4.74 -23.35
CA GLY A 443 -7.84 4.43 -22.25
C GLY A 443 -7.14 3.08 -22.40
N TYR A 444 -7.62 2.21 -23.30
CA TYR A 444 -7.07 0.86 -23.52
C TYR A 444 -5.86 0.82 -24.45
N TYR A 445 -5.41 1.97 -24.99
CA TYR A 445 -4.32 2.02 -25.96
C TYR A 445 -3.09 1.20 -25.51
N SER A 446 -2.61 1.41 -24.28
CA SER A 446 -1.38 0.77 -23.80
C SER A 446 -1.51 -0.76 -23.70
N GLN A 447 -2.68 -1.24 -23.29
CA GLN A 447 -3.00 -2.66 -23.15
C GLN A 447 -3.16 -3.30 -24.53
N CYS A 448 -3.79 -2.59 -25.47
CA CYS A 448 -3.96 -3.04 -26.84
C CYS A 448 -2.64 -3.08 -27.62
N ARG A 449 -1.81 -2.04 -27.50
CA ARG A 449 -0.49 -2.00 -28.11
C ARG A 449 0.43 -3.10 -27.58
N ARG A 450 0.36 -3.43 -26.29
CA ARG A 450 1.08 -4.58 -25.71
C ARG A 450 0.52 -5.94 -26.14
N GLY A 451 -0.71 -6.00 -26.64
CA GLY A 451 -1.38 -7.24 -27.03
C GLY A 451 -2.01 -8.00 -25.86
N ASP A 452 -2.15 -7.37 -24.69
CA ASP A 452 -2.84 -7.93 -23.51
C ASP A 452 -4.35 -7.79 -23.60
N THR A 453 -4.83 -6.89 -24.46
CA THR A 453 -6.25 -6.59 -24.61
C THR A 453 -6.61 -6.34 -26.05
N GLN A 454 -7.77 -6.81 -26.49
CA GLN A 454 -8.32 -6.52 -27.81
C GLN A 454 -9.70 -5.89 -27.64
N ILE A 455 -9.89 -4.74 -28.28
CA ILE A 455 -11.18 -4.05 -28.29
C ILE A 455 -11.83 -4.29 -29.63
N LEU A 456 -13.10 -4.71 -29.61
CA LEU A 456 -13.93 -4.88 -30.79
C LEU A 456 -15.15 -3.94 -30.72
N SER A 457 -15.45 -3.27 -31.82
CA SER A 457 -16.67 -2.49 -32.01
C SER A 457 -17.79 -3.40 -32.48
N LEU A 458 -18.88 -3.47 -31.72
CA LEU A 458 -20.16 -4.02 -32.19
C LEU A 458 -20.87 -2.94 -33.02
N ARG A 459 -21.14 -3.24 -34.28
CA ARG A 459 -21.86 -2.36 -35.20
C ARG A 459 -23.16 -2.95 -35.67
N SER A 460 -24.14 -2.11 -35.95
CA SER A 460 -25.35 -2.43 -36.71
C SER A 460 -25.40 -1.53 -37.94
N GLY A 461 -25.06 -2.09 -39.11
CA GLY A 461 -24.73 -1.29 -40.29
C GLY A 461 -23.58 -0.32 -40.00
N SER A 462 -23.80 0.98 -40.22
CA SER A 462 -22.84 2.05 -39.91
C SER A 462 -22.90 2.54 -38.45
N ASN A 463 -23.88 2.09 -37.67
CA ASN A 463 -24.05 2.57 -36.29
C ASN A 463 -23.18 1.79 -35.31
N HIS A 464 -22.51 2.52 -34.42
CA HIS A 464 -21.75 1.97 -33.30
C HIS A 464 -22.72 1.64 -32.16
N VAL A 465 -22.72 0.39 -31.68
CA VAL A 465 -23.67 -0.12 -30.70
C VAL A 465 -23.02 -0.28 -29.33
N ALA A 466 -21.89 -0.98 -29.27
CA ALA A 466 -21.17 -1.29 -28.05
C ALA A 466 -19.70 -1.64 -28.35
N THR A 467 -18.86 -1.68 -27.32
CA THR A 467 -17.50 -2.22 -27.40
C THR A 467 -17.38 -3.47 -26.55
N LEU A 468 -16.66 -4.46 -27.06
CA LEU A 468 -16.25 -5.66 -26.35
C LEU A 468 -14.75 -5.59 -26.07
N GLU A 469 -14.39 -5.75 -24.80
CA GLU A 469 -13.01 -5.95 -24.35
C GLU A 469 -12.75 -7.45 -24.17
N LEU A 470 -11.72 -7.93 -24.84
CA LEU A 470 -11.18 -9.27 -24.69
C LEU A 470 -9.80 -9.20 -24.02
N LEU A 471 -9.66 -9.86 -22.88
CA LEU A 471 -8.42 -10.00 -22.12
C LEU A 471 -7.66 -11.22 -22.63
N ILE A 472 -6.37 -11.03 -22.95
CA ILE A 472 -5.50 -12.05 -23.51
C ILE A 472 -4.40 -12.39 -22.51
N THR A 473 -4.37 -13.64 -22.07
CA THR A 473 -3.33 -14.16 -21.17
C THR A 473 -2.64 -15.37 -21.78
N ASP A 474 -1.35 -15.51 -21.50
CA ASP A 474 -0.57 -16.64 -22.00
C ASP A 474 -0.91 -17.94 -21.26
N LEU A 475 -0.95 -19.04 -22.00
CA LEU A 475 -1.02 -20.41 -21.49
C LEU A 475 0.26 -21.17 -21.83
N PRO A 476 0.61 -22.22 -21.06
CA PRO A 476 1.72 -23.10 -21.40
C PRO A 476 1.61 -23.63 -22.83
N GLY A 477 2.73 -23.62 -23.58
CA GLY A 477 2.78 -24.13 -24.96
C GLY A 477 2.34 -23.14 -26.04
N ASN A 478 2.61 -21.84 -25.88
CA ASN A 478 2.30 -20.76 -26.84
C ASN A 478 0.82 -20.68 -27.26
N SER A 479 -0.07 -21.02 -26.33
CA SER A 479 -1.52 -20.86 -26.50
C SER A 479 -2.00 -19.60 -25.79
N LEU A 480 -3.05 -18.96 -26.30
CA LEU A 480 -3.65 -17.77 -25.68
C LEU A 480 -4.99 -18.14 -25.04
N ASN A 481 -5.22 -17.70 -23.81
CA ASN A 481 -6.53 -17.71 -23.18
C ASN A 481 -7.22 -16.37 -23.43
N ILE A 482 -8.47 -16.40 -23.89
CA ILE A 482 -9.27 -15.23 -24.24
C ILE A 482 -10.46 -15.16 -23.29
N ASN A 483 -10.51 -14.10 -22.47
CA ASN A 483 -11.60 -13.87 -21.53
C ASN A 483 -12.34 -12.58 -21.89
N VAL A 484 -13.64 -12.52 -21.64
CA VAL A 484 -14.38 -11.26 -21.74
C VAL A 484 -14.05 -10.40 -20.53
N GLY A 485 -13.51 -9.19 -20.76
CA GLY A 485 -13.31 -8.19 -19.71
C GLY A 485 -14.57 -7.37 -19.49
N GLN A 486 -14.90 -6.51 -20.44
CA GLN A 486 -16.03 -5.59 -20.39
C GLN A 486 -16.85 -5.60 -21.69
N PHE A 487 -18.14 -5.36 -21.58
CA PHE A 487 -19.04 -5.13 -22.71
C PHE A 487 -19.92 -3.92 -22.42
N LYS A 488 -19.71 -2.81 -23.14
CA LYS A 488 -20.23 -1.48 -22.80
C LYS A 488 -20.83 -0.76 -24.00
N ALA A 489 -21.99 -0.13 -23.79
CA ALA A 489 -22.67 0.70 -24.78
C ALA A 489 -22.37 2.19 -24.55
N ARG A 490 -23.08 3.05 -25.31
CA ARG A 490 -22.94 4.51 -25.24
C ARG A 490 -22.89 5.03 -23.80
N GLY A 491 -21.91 5.88 -23.48
CA GLY A 491 -21.74 6.45 -22.15
C GLY A 491 -21.36 5.45 -21.06
N ASN A 492 -20.65 4.36 -21.40
CA ASN A 492 -20.31 3.26 -20.48
C ASN A 492 -21.53 2.52 -19.89
N ALA A 493 -22.69 2.64 -20.54
CA ALA A 493 -23.92 1.97 -20.13
C ALA A 493 -23.86 0.46 -20.39
N ARG A 494 -24.79 -0.28 -19.77
CA ARG A 494 -25.00 -1.69 -20.07
C ARG A 494 -25.63 -1.84 -21.46
N PRO A 495 -25.10 -2.70 -22.35
CA PRO A 495 -25.73 -3.02 -23.63
C PRO A 495 -27.11 -3.66 -23.46
N ASP A 496 -27.97 -3.51 -24.46
CA ASP A 496 -29.29 -4.12 -24.47
C ASP A 496 -29.23 -5.67 -24.61
N PRO A 497 -30.35 -6.39 -24.34
CA PRO A 497 -30.38 -7.85 -24.44
C PRO A 497 -30.05 -8.41 -25.83
N GLN A 498 -30.31 -7.65 -26.90
CA GLN A 498 -30.02 -8.07 -28.28
C GLN A 498 -28.51 -8.09 -28.51
N ALA A 499 -27.80 -7.06 -28.06
CA ALA A 499 -26.34 -7.00 -28.11
C ALA A 499 -25.68 -8.17 -27.36
N PHE A 500 -26.24 -8.59 -26.22
CA PHE A 500 -25.77 -9.78 -25.50
C PHE A 500 -26.06 -11.10 -26.25
N ALA A 501 -27.13 -11.18 -27.03
CA ALA A 501 -27.38 -12.34 -27.88
C ALA A 501 -26.31 -12.45 -28.97
N VAL A 502 -26.02 -11.35 -29.65
CA VAL A 502 -24.96 -11.28 -30.67
C VAL A 502 -23.58 -11.61 -30.08
N LEU A 503 -23.28 -11.14 -28.88
CA LEU A 503 -22.03 -11.50 -28.18
C LEU A 503 -21.92 -13.01 -27.93
N ARG A 504 -23.01 -13.68 -27.53
CA ARG A 504 -22.98 -15.14 -27.32
C ARG A 504 -22.69 -15.90 -28.61
N ASP A 505 -23.27 -15.47 -29.72
CA ASP A 505 -23.05 -16.08 -31.03
C ASP A 505 -21.58 -15.93 -31.45
N PHE A 506 -21.03 -14.72 -31.32
CA PHE A 506 -19.61 -14.46 -31.61
C PHE A 506 -18.67 -15.31 -30.75
N LEU A 507 -18.91 -15.39 -29.43
CA LEU A 507 -18.09 -16.19 -28.53
C LEU A 507 -18.23 -17.70 -28.80
N ALA A 508 -19.40 -18.15 -29.27
CA ALA A 508 -19.58 -19.53 -29.70
C ALA A 508 -18.73 -19.83 -30.93
N ASP A 509 -18.75 -18.95 -31.94
CA ASP A 509 -17.94 -19.13 -33.15
C ASP A 509 -16.42 -19.11 -32.88
N LEU A 510 -15.97 -18.27 -31.95
CA LEU A 510 -14.57 -18.28 -31.50
C LEU A 510 -14.21 -19.60 -30.80
N ARG A 511 -15.06 -20.07 -29.88
CA ARG A 511 -14.83 -21.31 -29.11
C ARG A 511 -14.85 -22.54 -30.01
N ASP A 512 -15.80 -22.58 -30.94
CA ASP A 512 -16.04 -23.73 -31.81
C ASP A 512 -15.09 -23.73 -33.03
N GLY A 513 -14.19 -22.74 -33.13
CA GLY A 513 -13.19 -22.61 -34.19
C GLY A 513 -13.75 -22.20 -35.54
N LEU A 514 -15.00 -21.75 -35.59
CA LEU A 514 -15.69 -21.29 -36.80
C LEU A 514 -15.21 -19.90 -37.23
N HIS A 515 -14.72 -19.08 -36.28
CA HIS A 515 -14.06 -17.81 -36.55
C HIS A 515 -12.59 -17.85 -36.13
N PRO A 516 -11.65 -17.96 -37.09
CA PRO A 516 -10.23 -18.14 -36.78
C PRO A 516 -9.60 -16.97 -36.00
N VAL A 517 -8.66 -17.32 -35.12
CA VAL A 517 -7.90 -16.38 -34.29
C VAL A 517 -6.42 -16.35 -34.70
N ALA A 518 -5.85 -15.16 -34.84
CA ALA A 518 -4.45 -14.91 -35.22
C ALA A 518 -3.48 -15.06 -34.02
N THR A 519 -3.53 -16.21 -33.33
CA THR A 519 -2.77 -16.46 -32.09
C THR A 519 -1.26 -16.29 -32.26
N LYS A 520 -0.69 -16.80 -33.35
CA LYS A 520 0.75 -16.72 -33.63
C LYS A 520 1.23 -15.28 -33.87
N GLU A 521 0.44 -14.49 -34.58
CA GLU A 521 0.77 -13.10 -34.90
C GLU A 521 0.72 -12.24 -33.64
N LEU A 522 -0.30 -12.43 -32.80
CA LEU A 522 -0.41 -11.76 -31.51
C LEU A 522 0.72 -12.13 -30.55
N ALA A 523 1.07 -13.41 -30.45
CA ALA A 523 2.19 -13.85 -29.61
C ALA A 523 3.52 -13.23 -30.09
N ALA A 524 3.80 -13.27 -31.39
CA ALA A 524 5.00 -12.67 -31.96
C ALA A 524 5.06 -11.15 -31.75
N HIS A 525 3.91 -10.46 -31.81
CA HIS A 525 3.84 -9.04 -31.49
C HIS A 525 4.08 -8.75 -30.01
N ARG A 526 3.50 -9.55 -29.10
CA ARG A 526 3.73 -9.44 -27.64
C ARG A 526 5.20 -9.63 -27.32
N ASP A 527 5.86 -10.64 -27.90
CA ASP A 527 7.29 -10.89 -27.72
C ASP A 527 8.13 -9.70 -28.24
N ALA A 528 7.82 -9.20 -29.44
CA ALA A 528 8.51 -8.05 -30.02
C ALA A 528 8.33 -6.76 -29.20
N ILE A 529 7.14 -6.53 -28.64
CA ILE A 529 6.88 -5.39 -27.76
C ILE A 529 7.56 -5.60 -26.40
N ALA A 530 7.58 -6.80 -25.83
CA ALA A 530 8.28 -7.07 -24.56
C ALA A 530 9.79 -6.85 -24.67
N ASP A 531 10.41 -7.28 -25.77
CA ASP A 531 11.82 -7.04 -26.07
C ASP A 531 12.11 -5.55 -26.31
N ALA A 532 11.18 -4.82 -26.93
CA ALA A 532 11.25 -3.37 -27.07
C ALA A 532 10.96 -2.63 -25.76
N ASP A 533 10.09 -3.14 -24.90
CA ASP A 533 9.72 -2.55 -23.59
C ASP A 533 10.87 -2.66 -22.58
N GLN A 534 11.73 -3.69 -22.70
CA GLN A 534 13.04 -3.71 -22.03
C GLN A 534 13.95 -2.55 -22.48
N TYR A 535 13.72 -2.00 -23.67
CA TYR A 535 14.35 -0.77 -24.18
C TYR A 535 13.60 0.52 -23.78
N TYR A 536 12.27 0.50 -23.65
CA TYR A 536 11.46 1.65 -23.17
C TYR A 536 11.60 1.92 -21.67
N LEU A 537 12.10 0.97 -20.89
CA LEU A 537 12.58 1.21 -19.52
C LEU A 537 13.77 2.18 -19.46
N ARG A 538 14.41 2.52 -20.60
CA ARG A 538 15.13 3.80 -20.73
C ARG A 538 14.11 4.88 -21.07
N ARG A 539 13.63 5.57 -20.04
CA ARG A 539 12.89 6.84 -20.11
C ARG A 539 13.64 7.88 -20.94
N ASN A 540 13.66 7.76 -22.27
CA ASN A 540 13.98 8.89 -23.11
C ASN A 540 12.83 9.88 -22.94
N ARG A 541 13.11 10.92 -22.17
CA ARG A 541 12.20 12.02 -21.89
C ARG A 541 11.67 12.58 -23.21
N LEU A 542 10.36 12.71 -23.34
CA LEU A 542 9.72 13.31 -24.50
C LEU A 542 10.22 14.76 -24.68
N THR A 543 10.28 15.24 -25.93
CA THR A 543 10.87 16.53 -26.28
C THR A 543 9.83 17.67 -26.18
N LEU A 544 10.30 18.93 -26.25
CA LEU A 544 9.39 20.07 -26.34
C LEU A 544 8.51 20.02 -27.61
N ASP A 545 9.01 19.44 -28.71
CA ASP A 545 8.22 19.29 -29.94
C ASP A 545 7.04 18.32 -29.74
N HIS A 546 7.24 17.25 -28.96
CA HIS A 546 6.12 16.40 -28.53
C HIS A 546 5.11 17.20 -27.71
N ALA A 547 5.57 17.98 -26.72
CA ALA A 547 4.68 18.77 -25.88
C ALA A 547 3.86 19.80 -26.69
N ARG A 548 4.49 20.45 -27.68
CA ARG A 548 3.81 21.34 -28.64
C ARG A 548 2.76 20.61 -29.46
N GLY A 549 3.06 19.41 -29.95
CA GLY A 549 2.10 18.57 -30.67
C GLY A 549 0.94 18.09 -29.79
N ALA A 550 1.20 17.81 -28.51
CA ALA A 550 0.20 17.33 -27.57
C ALA A 550 -0.74 18.43 -27.08
N TRP A 551 -0.25 19.67 -27.03
CA TRP A 551 -0.93 20.82 -26.44
C TRP A 551 -2.42 20.98 -26.81
N PRO A 552 -2.84 20.88 -28.09
CA PRO A 552 -4.26 21.04 -28.44
C PRO A 552 -5.19 20.03 -27.75
N LEU A 553 -4.70 18.83 -27.43
CA LEU A 553 -5.46 17.79 -26.74
C LEU A 553 -5.70 18.15 -25.27
N TYR A 554 -4.75 18.83 -24.64
CA TYR A 554 -4.76 19.18 -23.22
C TYR A 554 -5.51 20.48 -22.90
N ARG A 555 -5.76 21.37 -23.87
CA ARG A 555 -6.48 22.63 -23.63
C ARG A 555 -7.83 22.46 -22.94
N VAL A 556 -8.53 21.34 -23.15
CA VAL A 556 -9.81 21.05 -22.48
C VAL A 556 -9.66 20.78 -20.97
N LEU A 557 -8.48 20.34 -20.54
CA LEU A 557 -8.16 20.09 -19.13
C LEU A 557 -7.85 21.40 -18.38
N LEU A 558 -7.34 22.41 -19.08
CA LEU A 558 -6.79 23.65 -18.52
C LEU A 558 -7.86 24.71 -18.20
N PRO A 559 -7.49 25.78 -17.45
CA PRO A 559 -8.41 26.87 -17.13
C PRO A 559 -8.92 27.58 -18.39
N ARG A 560 -10.11 28.20 -18.31
CA ARG A 560 -10.62 29.04 -19.41
C ARG A 560 -9.65 30.19 -19.67
N GLY A 561 -9.38 30.48 -20.94
CA GLY A 561 -8.40 31.49 -21.34
C GLY A 561 -6.95 31.00 -21.32
N ALA A 562 -6.71 29.68 -21.18
CA ALA A 562 -5.39 29.12 -21.43
C ALA A 562 -4.89 29.51 -22.84
N PRO A 563 -3.61 29.89 -23.00
CA PRO A 563 -3.06 30.34 -24.27
C PRO A 563 -3.24 29.36 -25.43
N GLU A 564 -3.17 29.89 -26.65
CA GLU A 564 -3.38 29.08 -27.86
C GLU A 564 -2.21 28.11 -28.09
N THR A 565 -0.99 28.51 -27.71
CA THR A 565 0.21 27.69 -27.86
C THR A 565 0.81 27.21 -26.53
N TYR A 566 1.57 26.12 -26.59
CA TYR A 566 2.28 25.56 -25.44
C TYR A 566 3.34 26.52 -24.89
N ASP A 567 4.11 27.15 -25.78
CA ASP A 567 5.19 28.06 -25.40
C ASP A 567 4.61 29.30 -24.69
N GLU A 568 3.54 29.90 -25.21
CA GLU A 568 2.83 31.00 -24.52
C GLU A 568 2.32 30.55 -23.14
N TRP A 569 1.78 29.34 -23.01
CA TRP A 569 1.34 28.84 -21.71
C TRP A 569 2.50 28.69 -20.72
N CYS A 570 3.67 28.22 -21.16
CA CYS A 570 4.85 28.11 -20.32
C CYS A 570 5.33 29.48 -19.80
N GLU A 571 5.29 30.50 -20.66
CA GLU A 571 5.64 31.87 -20.31
C GLU A 571 4.62 32.50 -19.35
N HIS A 572 3.33 32.45 -19.69
CA HIS A 572 2.26 33.09 -18.91
C HIS A 572 2.02 32.43 -17.55
N SER A 573 2.30 31.14 -17.43
CA SER A 573 2.08 30.39 -16.19
C SER A 573 3.17 30.63 -15.12
N GLY A 574 4.32 31.18 -15.52
CA GLY A 574 5.50 31.29 -14.66
C GLY A 574 6.19 29.95 -14.36
N LEU A 575 5.76 28.85 -14.98
CA LEU A 575 6.31 27.51 -14.76
C LEU A 575 7.80 27.42 -15.12
N THR A 576 8.22 28.07 -16.21
CA THR A 576 9.63 28.10 -16.63
C THR A 576 10.53 28.65 -15.52
N SER A 577 10.20 29.82 -14.98
CA SER A 577 10.96 30.44 -13.89
C SER A 577 10.94 29.60 -12.62
N ALA A 578 9.79 29.05 -12.25
CA ALA A 578 9.66 28.25 -11.04
C ALA A 578 10.42 26.92 -11.13
N LEU A 579 10.47 26.32 -12.32
CA LEU A 579 11.30 25.15 -12.61
C LEU A 579 12.79 25.48 -12.51
N ASP A 580 13.22 26.64 -13.04
CA ASP A 580 14.61 27.06 -12.94
C ASP A 580 15.04 27.26 -11.49
N ASP A 581 14.17 27.88 -10.68
CA ASP A 581 14.41 28.13 -9.26
C ASP A 581 14.56 26.84 -8.45
N ILE A 582 13.64 25.87 -8.64
CA ILE A 582 13.69 24.60 -7.91
C ILE A 582 14.85 23.71 -8.38
N LEU A 583 15.16 23.68 -9.68
CA LEU A 583 16.33 22.98 -10.23
C LEU A 583 17.64 23.57 -9.70
N SER A 584 17.73 24.89 -9.62
CA SER A 584 18.88 25.59 -9.03
C SER A 584 19.00 25.32 -7.53
N ALA A 585 17.88 25.31 -6.79
CA ALA A 585 17.87 24.96 -5.37
C ALA A 585 18.28 23.50 -5.13
N LEU A 586 17.81 22.58 -5.97
CA LEU A 586 18.23 21.19 -6.01
C LEU A 586 19.74 21.08 -6.22
N ALA A 587 20.27 21.67 -7.29
CA ALA A 587 21.70 21.64 -7.60
C ALA A 587 22.55 22.18 -6.44
N ARG A 588 22.18 23.34 -5.86
CA ARG A 588 22.88 23.91 -4.71
C ARG A 588 22.88 22.99 -3.49
N SER A 589 21.73 22.38 -3.18
CA SER A 589 21.60 21.47 -2.03
C SER A 589 22.46 20.21 -2.16
N LEU A 590 22.80 19.80 -3.40
CA LEU A 590 23.63 18.65 -3.69
C LEU A 590 25.12 18.97 -3.54
N CYS A 591 25.53 20.22 -3.77
CA CYS A 591 26.89 20.68 -3.56
C CYS A 591 27.28 20.78 -2.07
N THR A 592 26.30 20.86 -1.17
CA THR A 592 26.51 21.09 0.27
C THR A 592 26.46 19.82 1.13
N SER A 593 26.19 18.64 0.56
CA SER A 593 26.03 17.39 1.32
C SER A 593 26.95 16.28 0.81
N ASP A 594 27.61 15.55 1.71
CA ASP A 594 28.13 14.21 1.44
C ASP A 594 27.03 13.39 0.77
N GLN A 595 27.35 12.66 -0.29
CA GLN A 595 26.42 11.99 -1.22
C GLN A 595 25.53 10.89 -0.61
N ARG A 596 25.39 10.82 0.71
CA ARG A 596 24.64 9.76 1.41
C ARG A 596 23.17 10.16 1.58
N GLU A 597 22.36 9.53 0.73
CA GLU A 597 20.92 9.28 0.87
C GLU A 597 20.01 10.52 0.87
N LEU A 598 19.55 10.89 -0.33
CA LEU A 598 18.37 11.73 -0.50
C LEU A 598 17.13 10.89 -0.20
N TYR A 599 16.61 11.03 1.01
CA TYR A 599 15.29 10.50 1.36
C TYR A 599 14.21 11.33 0.66
N TYR A 600 13.43 10.66 -0.19
CA TYR A 600 12.18 11.18 -0.73
C TYR A 600 11.05 10.85 0.26
N GLU A 601 9.98 11.64 0.28
CA GLU A 601 8.80 11.22 1.07
C GLU A 601 8.32 9.86 0.54
N PRO A 602 8.11 8.85 1.41
CA PRO A 602 7.51 7.60 0.99
C PRO A 602 6.09 7.89 0.47
N PHE A 603 5.86 7.50 -0.79
CA PHE A 603 4.59 7.60 -1.51
C PHE A 603 3.51 6.72 -0.89
#